data_AF-A0AAV4JCE4-F1
#
_entry.id   AF-A0AAV4JCE4-F1
#
_cell.length_a   1.000
_cell.length_b   1.000
_cell.length_c   1.000
_cell.angle_alpha   90.00
_cell.angle_beta   90.00
_cell.angle_gamma   90.00
#
_symmetry.space_group_name_H-M   'P 1'
#
loop_
_entity.id
_entity.type
_entity.pdbx_description
1 polymer ?
#
loop_
_entity_poly.entity_id
_entity_poly.type
_entity_poly.pdbx_seq_one_letter_code
_entity_poly.pdbx_strand_id
1 'polypeptide(L)'
;MLPRIDTFKAAIFTKRLVVFKETFAELGCGSRDFAVVWHEAIAGRQDEDIASTFYAFLHKVRDTKKIVFWLDNCGAQNKNMCLFTMFAYAVNSKET
;
A
#
# COMPACT_ATOMS: atom_id res chain seq x y z
N MET A 1 -30.24 -17.27 9.57
CA MET A 1 -30.88 -16.70 10.78
C MET A 1 -30.03 -15.55 11.27
N LEU A 2 -30.62 -14.40 11.57
CA LEU A 2 -29.93 -13.32 12.30
C LEU A 2 -29.98 -13.63 13.80
N PRO A 3 -28.94 -13.30 14.58
CA PRO A 3 -28.95 -13.52 16.03
C PRO A 3 -30.07 -12.71 16.69
N ARG A 4 -30.80 -13.32 17.64
CA ARG A 4 -31.74 -12.58 18.51
C ARG A 4 -30.95 -11.78 19.52
N ILE A 5 -31.22 -10.48 19.59
CA ILE A 5 -30.54 -9.56 20.50
C ILE A 5 -31.58 -8.77 21.29
N ASP A 6 -32.33 -9.49 22.11
CA ASP A 6 -33.54 -9.01 22.79
C ASP A 6 -33.28 -7.86 23.79
N THR A 7 -32.02 -7.61 24.14
CA THR A 7 -31.58 -6.56 25.07
C THR A 7 -31.43 -5.17 24.43
N PHE A 8 -31.30 -5.05 23.11
CA PHE A 8 -31.12 -3.77 22.43
C PHE A 8 -32.33 -3.38 21.58
N LYS A 9 -32.69 -2.09 21.62
CA LYS A 9 -33.84 -1.53 20.88
C LYS A 9 -33.63 -1.53 19.35
N ALA A 10 -32.38 -1.57 18.89
CA ALA A 10 -32.00 -1.69 17.49
C ALA A 10 -30.62 -2.34 17.36
N ALA A 11 -30.44 -3.16 16.33
CA ALA A 11 -29.15 -3.73 15.94
C ALA A 11 -28.83 -3.31 14.49
N ILE A 12 -27.65 -2.74 14.27
CA ILE A 12 -27.21 -2.28 12.95
C ILE A 12 -26.06 -3.17 12.49
N PHE A 13 -26.23 -3.82 11.35
CA PHE A 13 -25.18 -4.57 10.69
C PHE A 13 -24.56 -3.72 9.58
N THR A 14 -23.40 -3.14 9.84
CA THR A 14 -22.60 -2.48 8.81
C THR A 14 -21.57 -3.46 8.25
N LYS A 15 -21.25 -3.33 6.96
CA LYS A 15 -20.11 -4.07 6.40
C LYS A 15 -18.83 -3.62 7.10
N ARG A 16 -17.90 -4.55 7.30
CA ARG A 16 -16.54 -4.21 7.75
C ARG A 16 -15.85 -3.45 6.63
N LEU A 17 -15.25 -2.32 7.00
CA LEU A 17 -14.43 -1.52 6.10
C LEU A 17 -13.20 -2.33 5.66
N VAL A 18 -13.01 -2.47 4.36
CA VAL A 18 -11.85 -3.16 3.81
C VAL A 18 -10.63 -2.23 3.88
N VAL A 19 -9.57 -2.71 4.53
CA VAL A 19 -8.28 -2.03 4.67
C VAL A 19 -7.25 -2.72 3.80
N PHE A 20 -6.50 -1.93 3.05
CA PHE A 20 -5.40 -2.34 2.20
C PHE A 20 -4.08 -1.87 2.84
N LYS A 21 -3.00 -2.61 2.57
CA LYS A 21 -1.66 -2.23 3.02
C LYS A 21 -0.61 -2.68 2.04
N GLU A 22 0.43 -1.87 1.91
CA GLU A 22 1.69 -2.22 1.25
C GLU A 22 2.80 -2.05 2.30
N THR A 23 3.65 -3.06 2.45
CA THR A 23 4.67 -3.09 3.51
C THR A 23 6.06 -3.21 2.91
N PHE A 24 6.88 -2.20 3.16
CA PHE A 24 8.28 -2.14 2.81
C PHE A 24 9.10 -2.55 4.03
N ALA A 25 9.46 -3.83 4.09
CA ALA A 25 10.28 -4.38 5.15
C ALA A 25 11.77 -4.30 4.80
N GLU A 26 12.60 -3.82 5.73
CA GLU A 26 14.04 -3.79 5.52
C GLU A 26 14.62 -5.23 5.64
N LEU A 27 15.52 -5.60 4.73
CA LEU A 27 16.21 -6.88 4.84
C LEU A 27 17.40 -6.78 5.81
N GLY A 28 17.49 -7.71 6.76
CA GLY A 28 18.58 -7.81 7.73
C GLY A 28 18.16 -7.38 9.14
N CYS A 29 19.11 -6.92 9.96
CA CYS A 29 18.84 -6.49 11.33
C CYS A 29 18.37 -5.02 11.45
N GLY A 30 17.97 -4.40 10.33
CA GLY A 30 17.41 -3.05 10.32
C GLY A 30 15.97 -3.05 10.85
N SER A 31 15.55 -1.96 11.50
CA SER A 31 14.20 -1.78 12.04
C SER A 31 13.41 -0.68 11.33
N ARG A 32 13.76 -0.37 10.06
CA ARG A 32 13.13 0.72 9.29
C ARG A 32 12.04 0.19 8.37
N ASP A 33 11.07 -0.49 8.96
CA ASP A 33 9.89 -0.91 8.22
C ASP A 33 8.98 0.29 7.96
N PHE A 34 8.41 0.33 6.75
CA PHE A 34 7.45 1.35 6.36
C PHE A 34 6.20 0.68 5.81
N ALA A 35 5.04 1.00 6.38
CA ALA A 35 3.77 0.48 5.93
C ALA A 35 2.87 1.62 5.48
N VAL A 36 2.39 1.53 4.23
CA VAL A 36 1.34 2.39 3.70
C VAL A 36 0.02 1.67 3.91
N VAL A 37 -0.92 2.30 4.60
CA VAL A 37 -2.23 1.73 4.93
C VAL A 37 -3.31 2.69 4.47
N TRP A 38 -4.29 2.17 3.74
CA TRP A 38 -5.46 2.93 3.31
C TRP A 38 -6.70 2.02 3.31
N HIS A 39 -7.88 2.60 3.16
CA HIS A 39 -9.11 1.84 3.13
C HIS A 39 -9.91 2.09 1.86
N GLU A 40 -10.88 1.22 1.58
CA GLU A 40 -11.68 1.24 0.35
C GLU A 40 -12.42 2.58 0.07
N ALA A 41 -12.71 3.37 1.11
CA ALA A 41 -13.29 4.70 0.93
C ALA A 41 -12.29 5.81 0.55
N ILE A 42 -10.97 5.55 0.59
CA ILE A 42 -9.92 6.47 0.09
C ILE A 42 -9.57 6.11 -1.35
N ALA A 43 -9.21 4.84 -1.56
CA ALA A 43 -8.71 4.34 -2.84
C ALA A 43 -8.88 2.82 -2.93
N GLY A 44 -8.81 2.30 -4.15
CA GLY A 44 -8.95 0.87 -4.42
C GLY A 44 -7.61 0.14 -4.32
N ARG A 45 -7.41 -0.81 -5.23
CA ARG A 45 -6.14 -1.52 -5.45
C ARG A 45 -5.77 -1.48 -6.94
N GLN A 46 -6.02 -0.35 -7.59
CA GLN A 46 -5.64 -0.15 -8.98
C GLN A 46 -4.13 0.06 -9.10
N ASP A 47 -3.64 0.00 -10.33
CA ASP A 47 -2.22 0.10 -10.64
C ASP A 47 -1.59 1.39 -10.07
N GLU A 48 -2.30 2.52 -10.16
CA GLU A 48 -1.87 3.82 -9.64
C GLU A 48 -1.88 3.87 -8.12
N ASP A 49 -2.86 3.22 -7.48
CA ASP A 49 -2.94 3.13 -6.02
C ASP A 49 -1.70 2.43 -5.48
N ILE A 50 -1.33 1.30 -6.08
CA ILE A 50 -0.11 0.57 -5.73
C ILE A 50 1.14 1.43 -6.02
N ALA A 51 1.25 2.02 -7.20
CA ALA A 51 2.40 2.87 -7.55
C ALA A 51 2.57 4.07 -6.58
N SER A 52 1.47 4.65 -6.09
CA SER A 52 1.50 5.74 -5.12
C SER A 52 2.14 5.33 -3.78
N THR A 53 1.98 4.07 -3.36
CA THR A 53 2.61 3.56 -2.13
C THR A 53 4.13 3.49 -2.26
N PHE A 54 4.64 3.08 -3.42
CA PHE A 54 6.07 3.06 -3.72
C PHE A 54 6.62 4.49 -3.81
N TYR A 55 5.88 5.40 -4.42
CA TYR A 55 6.27 6.80 -4.49
C TYR A 55 6.36 7.43 -3.08
N ALA A 56 5.39 7.14 -2.20
CA ALA A 56 5.42 7.57 -0.80
C ALA A 56 6.63 7.00 -0.04
N PHE A 57 6.99 5.73 -0.29
CA PHE A 57 8.20 5.13 0.28
C PHE A 57 9.47 5.82 -0.25
N LEU A 58 9.59 6.03 -1.56
CA LEU A 58 10.75 6.67 -2.17
C LEU A 58 10.97 8.09 -1.64
N HIS A 59 9.90 8.87 -1.46
CA HIS A 59 9.96 10.18 -0.78
C HIS A 59 10.49 10.09 0.66
N LYS A 60 10.15 9.01 1.38
CA LYS A 60 10.65 8.79 2.73
C LYS A 60 12.15 8.48 2.77
N VAL A 61 12.69 7.88 1.71
CA VAL A 61 14.09 7.47 1.60
C VAL A 61 14.87 8.22 0.51
N ARG A 62 14.42 9.43 0.16
CA ARG A 62 14.89 10.27 -0.95
C ARG A 62 16.41 10.31 -1.14
N ASP A 63 17.14 10.50 -0.04
CA ASP A 63 18.60 10.69 -0.08
C ASP A 63 19.39 9.36 -0.25
N THR A 64 18.69 8.24 -0.43
CA THR A 64 19.31 6.91 -0.57
C THR A 64 19.82 6.70 -2.00
N LYS A 65 21.15 6.65 -2.16
CA LYS A 65 21.81 6.49 -3.46
C LYS A 65 21.45 5.22 -4.23
N LYS A 66 21.16 4.14 -3.50
CA LYS A 66 20.86 2.83 -4.09
C LYS A 66 19.80 2.12 -3.26
N ILE A 67 18.67 1.83 -3.90
CA ILE A 67 17.58 1.05 -3.34
C ILE A 67 17.46 -0.21 -4.18
N VAL A 68 17.34 -1.36 -3.51
CA VAL A 68 17.10 -2.66 -4.16
C VAL A 68 15.80 -3.19 -3.61
N PHE A 69 14.76 -3.22 -4.45
CA PHE A 69 13.48 -3.82 -4.09
C PHE A 69 13.52 -5.33 -4.36
N TRP A 70 13.04 -6.09 -3.37
CA TRP A 70 12.75 -7.51 -3.50
C TRP A 70 11.23 -7.66 -3.45
N LEU A 71 10.62 -7.79 -4.63
CA LEU A 71 9.17 -7.87 -4.75
C LEU A 71 8.73 -9.32 -4.81
N ASP A 72 7.58 -9.61 -4.22
CA ASP A 72 6.97 -10.92 -4.31
C ASP A 72 6.31 -11.13 -5.68
N ASN A 73 5.82 -12.35 -5.95
CA ASN A 73 5.14 -12.62 -7.23
C ASN A 73 3.68 -12.13 -7.24
N CYS A 74 3.40 -10.95 -6.71
CA CYS A 74 2.07 -10.36 -6.74
C CYS A 74 1.75 -9.83 -8.15
N GLY A 75 0.64 -10.30 -8.73
CA GLY A 75 0.22 -9.90 -10.08
C GLY A 75 0.00 -8.39 -10.23
N ALA A 76 -0.47 -7.72 -9.17
CA ALA A 76 -0.68 -6.28 -9.13
C ALA A 76 0.63 -5.45 -9.06
N GLN A 77 1.76 -6.09 -8.76
CA GLN A 77 3.08 -5.46 -8.79
C GLN A 77 3.80 -5.78 -10.12
N ASN A 78 3.80 -7.05 -10.53
CA ASN A 78 4.62 -7.51 -11.66
C ASN A 78 4.04 -7.20 -13.04
N LYS A 79 2.72 -6.95 -13.15
CA LYS A 79 2.08 -6.57 -14.41
C LYS A 79 1.67 -5.10 -14.48
N ASN A 80 2.09 -4.32 -13.48
CA ASN A 80 1.69 -2.94 -13.33
C ASN A 80 2.67 -2.03 -14.09
N MET A 81 2.27 -1.62 -15.29
CA MET A 81 3.05 -0.69 -16.11
C MET A 81 3.16 0.71 -15.50
N CYS A 82 2.17 1.13 -14.70
CA CYS A 82 2.22 2.39 -13.96
C CYS A 82 3.39 2.37 -12.97
N LEU A 83 3.62 1.27 -12.26
CA LEU A 83 4.71 1.13 -11.30
C LEU A 83 6.08 1.24 -11.99
N PHE A 84 6.30 0.53 -13.09
CA PHE A 84 7.57 0.59 -13.82
C PHE A 84 7.84 1.97 -14.44
N THR A 85 6.81 2.62 -14.99
CA THR A 85 6.95 3.99 -15.52
C THR A 85 7.16 5.01 -14.41
N MET A 86 6.54 4.82 -13.24
CA MET A 86 6.80 5.62 -12.04
C MET A 86 8.26 5.46 -11.56
N PHE A 87 8.83 4.25 -11.56
CA PHE A 87 10.26 4.08 -11.25
C PHE A 87 11.17 4.81 -12.24
N ALA A 88 10.87 4.74 -13.53
CA ALA A 88 11.61 5.50 -14.54
C ALA A 88 11.48 7.01 -14.28
N TYR A 89 10.29 7.51 -13.94
CA TYR A 89 10.09 8.90 -13.55
C TYR A 89 10.91 9.27 -12.30
N ALA A 90 10.83 8.45 -11.25
CA ALA A 90 11.44 8.74 -9.96
C ALA A 90 12.97 8.88 -10.05
N VAL A 91 13.63 8.03 -10.85
CA VAL A 91 15.08 8.08 -11.08
C VAL A 91 15.50 9.31 -11.90
N ASN A 92 14.61 9.83 -12.76
CA ASN A 92 14.90 10.95 -13.65
C ASN A 92 14.37 12.31 -13.13
N SER A 93 13.65 12.33 -12.01
CA SER A 93 13.13 13.54 -11.38
C SER A 93 14.03 14.00 -10.24
N LYS A 94 14.06 15.32 -9.99
CA LYS A 94 14.76 15.92 -8.84
C LYS A 94 13.89 15.98 -7.57
N GLU A 95 12.60 15.72 -7.72
CA GLU A 95 11.60 15.81 -6.66
C GLU A 95 11.61 14.58 -5.76
N THR A 96 11.88 13.41 -6.35
CA THR A 96 12.18 12.14 -5.67
C THR A 96 13.65 12.00 -5.31
#